data_AF-A0AAW0EFA5-F1
#
_entry.id   AF-A0AAW0EFA5-F1
#
_cell.length_a   1.000
_cell.length_b   1.000
_cell.length_c   1.000
_cell.angle_alpha   90.00
_cell.angle_beta   90.00
_cell.angle_gamma   90.00
#
_symmetry.space_group_name_H-M   'P 1'
#
loop_
_entity.id
_entity.type
_entity.pdbx_description
1 polymer ?
#
loop_
_entity_poly.entity_id
_entity_poly.type
_entity_poly.pdbx_seq_one_letter_code
_entity_poly.pdbx_strand_id
1 'polypeptide(L)'
;MSNIDRMSGLWNAAWYRKARNELYHTNQGALILKRFFNFGIDHPKHLVIRTEYLQALRDLAEFFQGQETFKTTYTEEDWEWRRFDEDVDSGTGTMVDKKEQQEQKEHDLEKIAEIMARPCIAFHRSFLLTGTSGIGKTIWLYFVLVERLLRNLPTYFQFEFDSVTYWSQDGVTSIPIQKFGRSRPSQDTWYLLSTNLDVTKPPMAALSSSCRIIQTASPQRNCFEWVYKGCTWHYKWIMKPTSRKELLLMKQYQAKDLTEQQINTFCSRFGTLTREVFKYASTPQEYEQDLEDQIKVSSMRDLQKLVKVSGSSGEDFSMTWRDTEEISHWIMGVYPGPDRRNVRVNIWTPETLRLVQATLVSNWDEYVREMCSLFPSELGADGYLLKDRLRQILAEGGQWLSKEALGQSVATLCRTQ
;
A
#
# COMPACT_ATOMS: atom_id res chain seq x y z
N MET A 1 -19.26 -19.25 16.53
CA MET A 1 -19.17 -19.45 15.06
C MET A 1 -17.73 -19.74 14.71
N SER A 2 -17.50 -20.86 14.04
CA SER A 2 -16.20 -21.19 13.47
C SER A 2 -15.83 -20.21 12.34
N ASN A 3 -14.54 -20.13 11.97
CA ASN A 3 -14.10 -19.36 10.80
C ASN A 3 -14.81 -19.82 9.52
N ILE A 4 -15.10 -21.13 9.41
CA ILE A 4 -15.81 -21.73 8.27
C ILE A 4 -17.27 -21.26 8.21
N ASP A 5 -17.97 -21.13 9.35
CA ASP A 5 -19.35 -20.63 9.37
C ASP A 5 -19.42 -19.19 8.83
N ARG A 6 -18.43 -18.37 9.22
CA ARG A 6 -18.31 -16.99 8.72
C ARG A 6 -18.07 -16.99 7.22
N MET A 7 -17.10 -17.75 6.74
CA MET A 7 -16.79 -17.87 5.30
C MET A 7 -17.99 -18.38 4.48
N SER A 8 -18.76 -19.33 5.02
CA SER A 8 -19.98 -19.84 4.38
C SER A 8 -21.05 -18.75 4.20
N GLY A 9 -21.14 -17.81 5.15
CA GLY A 9 -21.97 -16.62 5.02
C GLY A 9 -21.58 -15.72 3.83
N LEU A 10 -20.26 -15.57 3.58
CA LEU A 10 -19.78 -14.84 2.40
C LEU A 10 -20.17 -15.54 1.12
N TRP A 11 -19.88 -16.84 1.09
CA TRP A 11 -20.13 -17.68 -0.06
C TRP A 11 -21.61 -17.65 -0.44
N ASN A 12 -22.51 -17.80 0.53
CA ASN A 12 -23.96 -17.71 0.29
C ASN A 12 -24.39 -16.34 -0.28
N ALA A 13 -23.81 -15.25 0.22
CA ALA A 13 -24.17 -13.91 -0.24
C ALA A 13 -23.60 -13.58 -1.63
N ALA A 14 -22.32 -13.89 -1.87
CA ALA A 14 -21.62 -13.56 -3.11
C ALA A 14 -21.89 -14.56 -4.24
N TRP A 15 -21.82 -15.85 -3.94
CA TRP A 15 -21.88 -16.90 -4.95
C TRP A 15 -23.31 -17.36 -5.22
N TYR A 16 -24.05 -17.76 -4.17
CA TYR A 16 -25.37 -18.39 -4.35
C TYR A 16 -26.43 -17.37 -4.79
N ARG A 17 -26.51 -16.22 -4.12
CA ARG A 17 -27.51 -15.20 -4.45
C ARG A 17 -27.11 -14.30 -5.60
N LYS A 18 -25.80 -14.21 -5.90
CA LYS A 18 -25.21 -13.20 -6.79
C LYS A 18 -25.72 -11.79 -6.51
N ALA A 19 -26.03 -11.51 -5.25
CA ALA A 19 -26.72 -10.30 -4.87
C ALA A 19 -25.71 -9.17 -4.71
N ARG A 20 -25.17 -8.69 -5.84
CA ARG A 20 -24.21 -7.58 -5.85
C ARG A 20 -24.75 -6.38 -5.09
N ASN A 21 -26.04 -6.10 -5.22
CA ASN A 21 -26.74 -5.01 -4.52
C ASN A 21 -26.94 -5.27 -3.00
N GLU A 22 -26.85 -6.52 -2.56
CA GLU A 22 -26.80 -6.87 -1.13
C GLU A 22 -25.38 -6.69 -0.55
N LEU A 23 -24.35 -6.92 -1.36
CA LEU A 23 -22.96 -6.81 -0.94
C LEU A 23 -22.43 -5.38 -1.03
N TYR A 24 -22.79 -4.66 -2.08
CA TYR A 24 -22.34 -3.29 -2.31
C TYR A 24 -23.47 -2.28 -2.10
N HIS A 25 -23.06 -1.07 -1.77
CA HIS A 25 -23.86 0.12 -2.00
C HIS A 25 -22.93 1.29 -2.30
N THR A 26 -23.51 2.36 -2.82
CA THR A 26 -22.83 3.63 -2.96
C THR A 26 -23.22 4.57 -1.83
N ASN A 27 -22.24 5.30 -1.29
CA ASN A 27 -22.50 6.41 -0.39
C ASN A 27 -21.51 7.53 -0.73
N GLN A 28 -22.02 8.75 -0.94
CA GLN A 28 -21.23 9.91 -1.35
C GLN A 28 -20.33 9.62 -2.58
N GLY A 29 -20.83 8.83 -3.53
CA GLY A 29 -20.09 8.42 -4.74
C GLY A 29 -19.03 7.35 -4.50
N ALA A 30 -18.79 6.91 -3.27
CA ALA A 30 -17.88 5.82 -2.97
C ALA A 30 -18.58 4.47 -2.92
N LEU A 31 -17.90 3.43 -3.41
CA LEU A 31 -18.39 2.07 -3.39
C LEU A 31 -18.04 1.44 -2.04
N ILE A 32 -19.04 0.86 -1.37
CA ILE A 32 -18.93 0.34 -0.02
C ILE A 32 -19.40 -1.12 0.01
N LEU A 33 -18.52 -2.02 0.43
CA LEU A 33 -18.83 -3.42 0.69
C LEU A 33 -19.41 -3.57 2.11
N LYS A 34 -20.70 -3.95 2.23
CA LYS A 34 -21.50 -4.00 3.46
C LYS A 34 -21.17 -5.16 4.39
N ARG A 35 -20.67 -6.27 3.85
CA ARG A 35 -20.45 -7.52 4.58
C ARG A 35 -18.99 -7.90 4.53
N PHE A 36 -18.16 -7.10 5.19
CA PHE A 36 -16.78 -7.50 5.39
C PHE A 36 -16.70 -8.48 6.57
N PHE A 37 -16.01 -9.60 6.36
CA PHE A 37 -15.90 -10.64 7.37
C PHE A 37 -14.96 -10.17 8.46
N ASN A 38 -15.43 -10.28 9.70
CA ASN A 38 -14.56 -10.09 10.84
C ASN A 38 -13.60 -11.28 10.91
N PHE A 39 -12.38 -11.12 10.38
CA PHE A 39 -11.26 -12.06 10.54
C PHE A 39 -10.49 -11.83 11.86
N GLY A 40 -11.02 -10.95 12.72
CA GLY A 40 -10.33 -10.41 13.89
C GLY A 40 -11.02 -9.13 14.36
N ILE A 41 -10.78 -8.77 15.62
CA ILE A 41 -11.46 -7.68 16.34
C ILE A 41 -11.37 -6.34 15.57
N ASP A 42 -10.31 -6.14 14.81
CA ASP A 42 -10.00 -4.88 14.13
C ASP A 42 -10.50 -4.79 12.68
N HIS A 43 -11.22 -5.81 12.19
CA HIS A 43 -11.72 -5.78 10.83
C HIS A 43 -13.01 -4.95 10.71
N PRO A 44 -13.06 -4.01 9.75
CA PRO A 44 -14.19 -3.10 9.62
C PRO A 44 -15.44 -3.86 9.18
N LYS A 45 -16.63 -3.47 9.65
CA LYS A 45 -17.90 -4.06 9.18
C LYS A 45 -18.21 -3.71 7.73
N HIS A 46 -17.87 -2.48 7.35
CA HIS A 46 -18.01 -1.98 6.00
C HIS A 46 -16.64 -1.61 5.45
N LEU A 47 -16.38 -2.01 4.22
CA LEU A 47 -15.15 -1.67 3.53
C LEU A 47 -15.43 -0.62 2.45
N VAL A 48 -14.77 0.53 2.59
CA VAL A 48 -14.67 1.51 1.50
C VAL A 48 -13.75 0.95 0.42
N ILE A 49 -14.27 0.81 -0.80
CA ILE A 49 -13.46 0.42 -1.95
C ILE A 49 -12.76 1.67 -2.48
N ARG A 50 -11.46 1.73 -2.21
CA ARG A 50 -10.55 2.79 -2.65
C ARG A 50 -10.45 2.80 -4.18
N THR A 51 -10.21 3.97 -4.76
CA THR A 51 -9.91 4.07 -6.22
C THR A 51 -8.69 3.23 -6.56
N GLU A 52 -7.71 3.22 -5.65
CA GLU A 52 -6.50 2.43 -5.76
C GLU A 52 -6.77 0.91 -5.79
N TYR A 53 -7.83 0.43 -5.14
CA TYR A 53 -8.22 -0.99 -5.19
C TYR A 53 -8.77 -1.38 -6.55
N LEU A 54 -9.58 -0.50 -7.14
CA LEU A 54 -10.11 -0.68 -8.49
C LEU A 54 -8.97 -0.64 -9.52
N GLN A 55 -8.05 0.31 -9.39
CA GLN A 55 -6.88 0.40 -10.28
C GLN A 55 -6.00 -0.85 -10.18
N ALA A 56 -5.65 -1.29 -8.98
CA ALA A 56 -4.86 -2.50 -8.77
C ALA A 56 -5.55 -3.74 -9.38
N LEU A 57 -6.87 -3.82 -9.27
CA LEU A 57 -7.65 -4.94 -9.81
C LEU A 57 -7.70 -4.93 -11.33
N ARG A 58 -7.83 -3.74 -11.93
CA ARG A 58 -7.76 -3.54 -13.37
C ARG A 58 -6.39 -3.91 -13.92
N ASP A 59 -5.32 -3.37 -13.33
CA ASP A 59 -3.94 -3.64 -13.73
C ASP A 59 -3.61 -5.13 -13.58
N LEU A 60 -4.06 -5.78 -12.51
CA LEU A 60 -3.96 -7.23 -12.32
C LEU A 60 -4.60 -8.00 -13.47
N ALA A 61 -5.81 -7.59 -13.85
CA ALA A 61 -6.56 -8.26 -14.91
C ALA A 61 -5.87 -8.06 -16.28
N GLU A 62 -5.42 -6.84 -16.58
CA GLU A 62 -4.66 -6.51 -17.79
C GLU A 62 -3.30 -7.24 -17.84
N PHE A 63 -2.62 -7.40 -16.69
CA PHE A 63 -1.36 -8.15 -16.58
C PHE A 63 -1.53 -9.62 -17.01
N PHE A 64 -2.60 -10.27 -16.56
CA PHE A 64 -2.93 -11.64 -17.00
C PHE A 64 -3.33 -11.72 -18.49
N GLN A 65 -3.59 -10.60 -19.14
CA GLN A 65 -3.79 -10.51 -20.59
C GLN A 65 -2.51 -10.18 -21.37
N GLY A 66 -1.36 -10.06 -20.71
CA GLY A 66 -0.08 -9.77 -21.37
C GLY A 66 0.43 -8.35 -21.21
N GLN A 67 -0.29 -7.47 -20.49
CA GLN A 67 0.18 -6.11 -20.28
C GLN A 67 1.37 -6.09 -19.30
N GLU A 68 2.50 -5.55 -19.74
CA GLU A 68 3.73 -5.56 -18.93
C GLU A 68 4.02 -4.27 -18.18
N THR A 69 3.33 -3.16 -18.49
CA THR A 69 3.63 -1.87 -17.87
C THR A 69 2.35 -1.14 -17.48
N PHE A 70 2.37 -0.53 -16.29
CA PHE A 70 1.28 0.28 -15.76
C PHE A 70 1.88 1.59 -15.26
N LYS A 71 1.42 2.70 -15.82
CA LYS A 71 1.86 4.03 -15.41
C LYS A 71 1.18 4.41 -14.10
N THR A 72 1.90 5.17 -13.28
CA THR A 72 1.33 5.77 -12.09
C THR A 72 0.71 7.10 -12.46
N THR A 73 -0.61 7.19 -12.38
CA THR A 73 -1.32 8.47 -12.48
C THR A 73 -1.27 9.15 -11.12
N TYR A 74 -0.64 10.30 -10.99
CA TYR A 74 -0.70 11.12 -9.77
C TYR A 74 -1.78 12.17 -9.90
N THR A 75 -2.60 12.31 -8.87
CA THR A 75 -3.61 13.34 -8.70
C THR A 75 -3.07 14.46 -7.81
N GLU A 76 -3.74 15.61 -7.78
CA GLU A 76 -3.37 16.68 -6.84
C GLU A 76 -3.42 16.22 -5.38
N GLU A 77 -4.36 15.32 -5.03
CA GLU A 77 -4.45 14.71 -3.70
C GLU A 77 -3.21 13.89 -3.33
N ASP A 78 -2.61 13.23 -4.32
CA ASP A 78 -1.35 12.49 -4.12
C ASP A 78 -0.18 13.45 -3.87
N TRP A 79 -0.37 14.75 -4.06
CA TRP A 79 0.60 15.80 -3.79
C TRP A 79 0.18 16.74 -2.65
N GLU A 80 -1.03 16.61 -2.09
CA GLU A 80 -1.52 17.47 -1.00
C GLU A 80 -0.62 17.36 0.25
N TRP A 81 0.01 16.20 0.48
CA TRP A 81 1.01 16.07 1.55
C TRP A 81 2.30 16.87 1.30
N ARG A 82 2.50 17.44 0.09
CA ARG A 82 3.65 18.29 -0.25
C ARG A 82 3.38 19.77 0.00
N ARG A 83 2.13 20.23 -0.09
CA ARG A 83 1.77 21.66 -0.06
C ARG A 83 1.36 22.19 1.32
N PHE A 84 1.80 21.57 2.41
CA PHE A 84 1.35 21.92 3.76
C PHE A 84 1.68 23.35 4.23
N ASP A 85 2.56 24.09 3.55
CA ASP A 85 2.95 25.44 3.95
C ASP A 85 2.24 26.56 3.16
N GLU A 86 1.38 26.25 2.21
CA GLU A 86 0.61 27.27 1.49
C GLU A 86 -0.83 27.27 1.99
N ASP A 87 -1.24 28.37 2.62
CA ASP A 87 -2.63 28.72 2.94
C ASP A 87 -3.43 28.85 1.63
N VAL A 88 -3.69 27.71 0.99
CA VAL A 88 -4.51 27.65 -0.21
C VAL A 88 -5.96 27.66 0.24
N ASP A 89 -6.47 28.87 0.41
CA ASP A 89 -7.89 29.20 0.41
C ASP A 89 -8.47 28.88 -0.99
N SER A 90 -8.64 27.57 -1.27
CA SER A 90 -9.11 27.08 -2.57
C SER A 90 -10.63 27.09 -2.62
N GLY A 91 -11.12 28.18 -3.20
CA GLY A 91 -12.51 28.36 -3.57
C GLY A 91 -13.06 27.28 -4.48
N THR A 92 -14.40 27.15 -4.40
CA THR A 92 -15.32 26.67 -5.45
C THR A 92 -14.80 25.52 -6.31
N GLY A 93 -14.66 24.34 -5.72
CA GLY A 93 -14.57 23.10 -6.49
C GLY A 93 -15.82 22.96 -7.37
N THR A 94 -15.60 22.91 -8.68
CA THR A 94 -16.62 22.60 -9.68
C THR A 94 -17.31 21.30 -9.25
N MET A 95 -18.63 21.34 -9.00
CA MET A 95 -19.41 20.14 -8.71
C MET A 95 -19.38 19.24 -9.94
N VAL A 96 -18.39 18.37 -10.03
CA VAL A 96 -18.40 17.23 -10.95
C VAL A 96 -19.66 16.42 -10.62
N ASP A 97 -20.44 16.12 -11.65
CA ASP A 97 -21.74 15.47 -11.49
C ASP A 97 -21.54 14.10 -10.79
N LYS A 98 -22.09 13.97 -9.58
CA LYS A 98 -21.97 12.75 -8.76
C LYS A 98 -22.49 11.51 -9.50
N LYS A 99 -23.41 11.71 -10.44
CA LYS A 99 -23.98 10.65 -11.27
C LYS A 99 -22.93 10.05 -12.21
N GLU A 100 -22.13 10.90 -12.85
CA GLU A 100 -21.09 10.48 -13.80
C GLU A 100 -20.00 9.64 -13.12
N GLN A 101 -19.60 10.00 -11.89
CA GLN A 101 -18.62 9.22 -11.12
C GLN A 101 -19.13 7.83 -10.72
N GLN A 102 -20.44 7.69 -10.46
CA GLN A 102 -21.01 6.39 -10.13
C GLN A 102 -21.09 5.48 -11.36
N GLU A 103 -21.59 6.01 -12.47
CA GLU A 103 -21.69 5.27 -13.74
C GLU A 103 -20.31 4.79 -14.21
N GLN A 104 -19.28 5.63 -14.07
CA GLN A 104 -17.90 5.24 -14.39
C GLN A 104 -17.40 4.06 -13.53
N LYS A 105 -17.71 4.04 -12.22
CA LYS A 105 -17.27 2.95 -11.33
C LYS A 105 -17.98 1.64 -11.62
N GLU A 106 -19.28 1.68 -11.90
CA GLU A 106 -20.04 0.50 -12.28
C GLU A 106 -19.53 -0.06 -13.62
N HIS A 107 -19.28 0.82 -14.59
CA HIS A 107 -18.67 0.47 -15.86
C HIS A 107 -17.27 -0.14 -15.69
N ASP A 108 -16.43 0.43 -14.82
CA ASP A 108 -15.10 -0.12 -14.51
C ASP A 108 -15.19 -1.54 -13.94
N LEU A 109 -16.16 -1.80 -13.06
CA LEU A 109 -16.37 -3.12 -12.48
C LEU A 109 -16.88 -4.17 -13.49
N GLU A 110 -17.70 -3.76 -14.44
CA GLU A 110 -18.14 -4.62 -15.55
C GLU A 110 -16.98 -4.94 -16.48
N LYS A 111 -16.17 -3.93 -16.84
CA LYS A 111 -14.97 -4.13 -17.64
C LYS A 111 -13.97 -5.05 -16.93
N ILE A 112 -13.76 -4.86 -15.63
CA ILE A 112 -12.96 -5.78 -14.81
C ILE A 112 -13.56 -7.19 -14.85
N ALA A 113 -14.88 -7.33 -14.82
CA ALA A 113 -15.53 -8.63 -14.91
C ALA A 113 -15.22 -9.36 -16.21
N GLU A 114 -15.31 -8.64 -17.32
CA GLU A 114 -14.98 -9.16 -18.63
C GLU A 114 -13.51 -9.62 -18.68
N ILE A 115 -12.58 -8.80 -18.18
CA ILE A 115 -11.15 -9.13 -18.22
C ILE A 115 -10.83 -10.33 -17.31
N MET A 116 -11.44 -10.43 -16.13
CA MET A 116 -11.24 -11.58 -15.23
C MET A 116 -11.77 -12.90 -15.79
N ALA A 117 -12.81 -12.86 -16.62
CA ALA A 117 -13.42 -14.05 -17.22
C ALA A 117 -12.61 -14.57 -18.42
N ARG A 118 -11.76 -13.74 -19.02
CA ARG A 118 -10.96 -14.14 -20.18
C ARG A 118 -9.92 -15.19 -19.80
N PRO A 119 -9.70 -16.21 -20.65
CA PRO A 119 -8.58 -17.11 -20.49
C PRO A 119 -7.28 -16.32 -20.52
N CYS A 120 -6.38 -16.61 -19.58
CA CYS A 120 -5.07 -15.97 -19.47
C CYS A 120 -4.10 -16.55 -20.47
N ILE A 121 -3.15 -15.73 -20.90
CA ILE A 121 -2.01 -16.17 -21.67
C ILE A 121 -1.00 -16.80 -20.69
N ALA A 122 -0.47 -17.99 -21.01
CA ALA A 122 0.20 -18.90 -20.08
C ALA A 122 1.51 -18.40 -19.42
N PHE A 123 2.02 -17.24 -19.84
CA PHE A 123 3.33 -16.72 -19.42
C PHE A 123 3.29 -15.94 -18.09
N HIS A 124 2.19 -15.25 -17.76
CA HIS A 124 2.10 -14.41 -16.55
C HIS A 124 1.45 -15.16 -15.39
N ARG A 125 2.26 -15.52 -14.37
CA ARG A 125 1.77 -16.37 -13.26
C ARG A 125 1.64 -15.66 -11.93
N SER A 126 2.42 -14.61 -11.68
CA SER A 126 2.49 -14.00 -10.34
C SER A 126 2.30 -12.50 -10.36
N PHE A 127 1.36 -11.98 -9.56
CA PHE A 127 1.17 -10.56 -9.33
C PHE A 127 1.39 -10.26 -7.85
N LEU A 128 2.32 -9.36 -7.56
CA LEU A 128 2.80 -9.06 -6.21
C LEU A 128 2.40 -7.64 -5.87
N LEU A 129 1.39 -7.48 -5.04
CA LEU A 129 0.97 -6.18 -4.55
C LEU A 129 1.67 -5.86 -3.23
N THR A 130 2.39 -4.74 -3.20
CA THR A 130 3.11 -4.24 -2.03
C THR A 130 2.89 -2.74 -1.84
N GLY A 131 3.48 -2.17 -0.80
CA GLY A 131 3.30 -0.78 -0.37
C GLY A 131 3.41 -0.67 1.14
N THR A 132 3.23 0.52 1.69
CA THR A 132 3.36 0.79 3.12
C THR A 132 2.60 -0.22 3.99
N SER A 133 3.16 -0.58 5.15
CA SER A 133 2.44 -1.35 6.17
C SER A 133 1.11 -0.68 6.56
N GLY A 134 0.08 -1.46 6.86
CA GLY A 134 -1.22 -0.93 7.31
C GLY A 134 -2.10 -0.24 6.26
N ILE A 135 -1.64 -0.05 5.02
CA ILE A 135 -2.35 0.68 3.93
C ILE A 135 -3.60 -0.03 3.37
N GLY A 136 -3.85 -1.28 3.77
CA GLY A 136 -5.00 -2.08 3.31
C GLY A 136 -4.74 -3.13 2.23
N LYS A 137 -3.49 -3.59 2.05
CA LYS A 137 -3.16 -4.65 1.06
C LYS A 137 -3.98 -5.94 1.25
N THR A 138 -4.01 -6.47 2.47
CA THR A 138 -4.81 -7.66 2.80
C THR A 138 -6.31 -7.42 2.54
N ILE A 139 -6.79 -6.21 2.85
CA ILE A 139 -8.17 -5.79 2.57
C ILE A 139 -8.46 -5.81 1.06
N TRP A 140 -7.49 -5.41 0.24
CA TRP A 140 -7.60 -5.52 -1.21
C TRP A 140 -7.73 -6.98 -1.68
N LEU A 141 -6.99 -7.95 -1.11
CA LEU A 141 -7.21 -9.37 -1.47
C LEU A 141 -8.62 -9.86 -1.16
N TYR A 142 -9.21 -9.37 -0.06
CA TYR A 142 -10.61 -9.69 0.24
C TYR A 142 -11.56 -9.09 -0.79
N PHE A 143 -11.31 -7.87 -1.25
CA PHE A 143 -12.05 -7.30 -2.37
C PHE A 143 -11.91 -8.15 -3.64
N VAL A 144 -10.69 -8.60 -3.98
CA VAL A 144 -10.45 -9.53 -5.10
C VAL A 144 -11.24 -10.82 -4.92
N LEU A 145 -11.22 -11.42 -3.73
CA LEU A 145 -11.98 -12.64 -3.43
C LEU A 145 -13.48 -12.41 -3.68
N VAL A 146 -14.08 -11.36 -3.12
CA VAL A 146 -15.50 -11.05 -3.30
C VAL A 146 -15.86 -10.89 -4.78
N GLU A 147 -15.05 -10.15 -5.54
CA GLU A 147 -15.27 -9.97 -6.98
C GLU A 147 -15.21 -11.31 -7.73
N ARG A 148 -14.30 -12.21 -7.36
CA ARG A 148 -14.25 -13.55 -7.97
C ARG A 148 -15.46 -14.41 -7.61
N LEU A 149 -15.90 -14.38 -6.35
CA LEU A 149 -17.07 -15.13 -5.89
C LEU A 149 -18.35 -14.69 -6.60
N LEU A 150 -18.53 -13.37 -6.80
CA LEU A 150 -19.65 -12.80 -7.56
C LEU A 150 -19.72 -13.30 -9.02
N ARG A 151 -18.60 -13.79 -9.54
CA ARG A 151 -18.45 -14.28 -10.92
C ARG A 151 -18.40 -15.80 -11.02
N ASN A 152 -18.64 -16.49 -9.91
CA ASN A 152 -18.54 -17.95 -9.81
C ASN A 152 -17.17 -18.50 -10.24
N LEU A 153 -16.08 -17.78 -9.94
CA LEU A 153 -14.74 -18.22 -10.30
C LEU A 153 -14.03 -18.92 -9.13
N PRO A 154 -13.50 -20.15 -9.32
CA PRO A 154 -12.85 -20.91 -8.26
C PRO A 154 -11.61 -20.18 -7.74
N THR A 155 -11.45 -20.16 -6.42
CA THR A 155 -10.41 -19.36 -5.78
C THR A 155 -9.86 -20.08 -4.55
N TYR A 156 -8.54 -20.21 -4.47
CA TYR A 156 -7.85 -20.49 -3.23
C TYR A 156 -7.51 -19.18 -2.53
N PHE A 157 -7.71 -19.13 -1.21
CA PHE A 157 -7.33 -18.01 -0.37
C PHE A 157 -6.57 -18.54 0.85
N GLN A 158 -5.31 -18.11 0.96
CA GLN A 158 -4.43 -18.43 2.08
C GLN A 158 -4.18 -17.17 2.91
N PHE A 159 -4.63 -17.24 4.16
CA PHE A 159 -4.40 -16.22 5.18
C PHE A 159 -3.68 -16.80 6.40
N GLU A 160 -3.99 -18.05 6.74
CA GLU A 160 -3.36 -18.83 7.81
C GLU A 160 -2.20 -19.68 7.24
N PHE A 161 -1.26 -20.06 8.10
CA PHE A 161 -0.07 -20.80 7.71
C PHE A 161 -0.32 -22.26 7.35
N ASP A 162 -1.21 -22.91 8.09
CA ASP A 162 -1.44 -24.36 8.02
C ASP A 162 -2.65 -24.74 7.16
N SER A 163 -3.40 -23.76 6.65
CA SER A 163 -4.64 -23.99 5.92
C SER A 163 -4.82 -23.07 4.71
N VAL A 164 -5.50 -23.60 3.69
CA VAL A 164 -5.95 -22.86 2.50
C VAL A 164 -7.44 -23.06 2.36
N THR A 165 -8.17 -21.98 2.14
CA THR A 165 -9.60 -22.06 1.86
C THR A 165 -9.83 -22.16 0.36
N TYR A 166 -10.58 -23.15 -0.08
CA TYR A 166 -11.01 -23.31 -1.46
C TYR A 166 -12.47 -22.90 -1.60
N TRP A 167 -12.73 -21.99 -2.52
CA TRP A 167 -14.05 -21.43 -2.80
C TRP A 167 -14.47 -21.86 -4.20
N SER A 168 -15.59 -22.56 -4.32
CA SER A 168 -16.13 -23.06 -5.59
C SER A 168 -17.65 -22.97 -5.61
N GLN A 169 -18.28 -23.53 -6.65
CA GLN A 169 -19.74 -23.65 -6.71
C GLN A 169 -20.34 -24.59 -5.67
N ASP A 170 -19.52 -25.44 -5.04
CA ASP A 170 -19.97 -26.44 -4.07
C ASP A 170 -19.90 -25.91 -2.63
N GLY A 171 -19.35 -24.71 -2.43
CA GLY A 171 -19.19 -24.11 -1.12
C GLY A 171 -17.78 -23.58 -0.86
N VAL A 172 -17.47 -23.45 0.43
CA VAL A 172 -16.13 -23.16 0.93
C VAL A 172 -15.61 -24.36 1.72
N THR A 173 -14.38 -24.79 1.43
CA THR A 173 -13.71 -25.90 2.12
C THR A 173 -12.36 -25.45 2.65
N SER A 174 -12.05 -25.75 3.91
CA SER A 174 -10.69 -25.58 4.45
C SER A 174 -9.85 -26.82 4.16
N ILE A 175 -8.68 -26.60 3.55
CA ILE A 175 -7.74 -27.64 3.13
C ILE A 175 -6.45 -27.46 3.91
N PRO A 176 -6.05 -28.41 4.77
CA PRO A 176 -4.74 -28.39 5.41
C PRO A 176 -3.62 -28.34 4.37
N ILE A 177 -2.57 -27.55 4.62
CA ILE A 177 -1.50 -27.29 3.65
C ILE A 177 -0.79 -28.58 3.20
N GLN A 178 -0.70 -29.58 4.08
CA GLN A 178 -0.08 -30.89 3.78
C GLN A 178 -0.94 -31.74 2.82
N LYS A 179 -2.23 -31.41 2.68
CA LYS A 179 -3.16 -32.05 1.75
C LYS A 179 -3.37 -31.24 0.47
N PHE A 180 -2.86 -30.00 0.41
CA PHE A 180 -2.96 -29.14 -0.75
C PHE A 180 -2.15 -29.71 -1.92
N GLY A 181 -2.73 -29.71 -3.14
CA GLY A 181 -2.12 -30.29 -4.35
C GLY A 181 -2.56 -31.70 -4.71
N ARG A 182 -3.42 -32.35 -3.90
CA ARG A 182 -4.02 -33.65 -4.25
C ARG A 182 -5.02 -33.54 -5.41
N SER A 183 -5.62 -32.36 -5.60
CA SER A 183 -6.47 -32.04 -6.75
C SER A 183 -5.71 -31.15 -7.72
N ARG A 184 -5.92 -31.36 -9.02
CA ARG A 184 -5.46 -30.42 -10.05
C ARG A 184 -6.42 -29.24 -10.09
N PRO A 185 -5.97 -28.01 -9.81
CA PRO A 185 -6.82 -26.84 -9.96
C PRO A 185 -7.14 -26.61 -11.43
N SER A 186 -8.31 -26.04 -11.70
CA SER A 186 -8.67 -25.61 -13.04
C SER A 186 -7.79 -24.44 -13.50
N GLN A 187 -7.68 -24.24 -14.82
CA GLN A 187 -6.82 -23.19 -15.39
C GLN A 187 -7.29 -21.76 -15.05
N ASP A 188 -8.54 -21.58 -14.65
CA ASP A 188 -9.15 -20.31 -14.23
C ASP A 188 -9.03 -20.06 -12.71
N THR A 189 -8.50 -21.03 -11.95
CA THR A 189 -8.33 -20.88 -10.49
C THR A 189 -7.26 -19.86 -10.15
N TRP A 190 -7.58 -18.93 -9.24
CA TRP A 190 -6.60 -18.01 -8.66
C TRP A 190 -6.21 -18.46 -7.26
N TYR A 191 -4.97 -18.18 -6.89
CA TYR A 191 -4.40 -18.41 -5.57
C TYR A 191 -4.06 -17.06 -4.94
N LEU A 192 -4.92 -16.61 -4.04
CA LEU A 192 -4.78 -15.37 -3.31
C LEU A 192 -4.00 -15.63 -2.02
N LEU A 193 -2.87 -14.95 -1.84
CA LEU A 193 -1.94 -15.16 -0.73
C LEU A 193 -1.73 -13.85 0.03
N SER A 194 -2.18 -13.80 1.28
CA SER A 194 -1.75 -12.73 2.20
C SER A 194 -0.50 -13.17 2.92
N THR A 195 0.61 -12.50 2.64
CA THR A 195 1.92 -12.81 3.24
C THR A 195 2.03 -12.14 4.60
N ASN A 196 2.54 -12.87 5.57
CA ASN A 196 2.84 -12.39 6.92
C ASN A 196 4.10 -13.11 7.44
N LEU A 197 4.41 -12.97 8.74
CA LEU A 197 5.60 -13.58 9.34
C LEU A 197 5.59 -15.11 9.25
N ASP A 198 4.42 -15.72 9.34
CA ASP A 198 4.26 -17.18 9.28
C ASP A 198 4.14 -17.68 7.84
N VAL A 199 3.45 -16.92 6.98
CA VAL A 199 3.15 -17.26 5.60
C VAL A 199 3.99 -16.43 4.66
N THR A 200 5.16 -16.94 4.26
CA THR A 200 6.13 -16.21 3.42
C THR A 200 6.06 -16.56 1.93
N LYS A 201 5.50 -17.72 1.58
CA LYS A 201 5.43 -18.19 0.18
C LYS A 201 4.23 -19.09 -0.08
N PRO A 202 3.76 -19.19 -1.33
CA PRO A 202 2.77 -20.19 -1.72
C PRO A 202 3.31 -21.61 -1.52
N PRO A 203 2.44 -22.60 -1.28
CA PRO A 203 2.82 -24.01 -1.28
C PRO A 203 3.41 -24.42 -2.63
N MET A 204 4.34 -25.37 -2.61
CA MET A 204 4.95 -25.89 -3.85
C MET A 204 3.91 -26.38 -4.85
N ALA A 205 2.82 -26.99 -4.40
CA ALA A 205 1.75 -27.42 -5.28
C ALA A 205 1.06 -26.25 -6.02
N ALA A 206 0.99 -25.05 -5.42
CA ALA A 206 0.44 -23.86 -6.09
C ALA A 206 1.42 -23.39 -7.16
N LEU A 207 2.71 -23.32 -6.82
CA LEU A 207 3.80 -22.92 -7.71
C LEU A 207 3.93 -23.84 -8.93
N SER A 208 3.75 -25.16 -8.73
CA SER A 208 3.81 -26.17 -9.80
C SER A 208 2.50 -26.30 -10.59
N SER A 209 1.42 -25.64 -10.17
CA SER A 209 0.13 -25.69 -10.86
C SER A 209 0.01 -24.62 -11.95
N SER A 210 -1.13 -24.59 -12.63
CA SER A 210 -1.53 -23.50 -13.52
C SER A 210 -2.25 -22.36 -12.80
N CYS A 211 -2.32 -22.38 -11.46
CA CYS A 211 -2.92 -21.29 -10.70
C CYS A 211 -2.19 -19.97 -10.96
N ARG A 212 -2.98 -18.90 -11.00
CA ARG A 212 -2.45 -17.54 -10.97
C ARG A 212 -2.26 -17.13 -9.52
N ILE A 213 -1.07 -16.70 -9.16
CA ILE A 213 -0.73 -16.35 -7.79
C ILE A 213 -0.83 -14.84 -7.65
N ILE A 214 -1.70 -14.39 -6.76
CA ILE A 214 -1.82 -13.00 -6.38
C ILE A 214 -1.37 -12.91 -4.93
N GLN A 215 -0.23 -12.29 -4.71
CA GLN A 215 0.34 -12.13 -3.39
C GLN A 215 0.19 -10.68 -2.95
N THR A 216 -0.27 -10.47 -1.73
CA THR A 216 0.02 -9.21 -1.03
C THR A 216 1.07 -9.43 0.01
N ALA A 217 2.02 -8.50 0.09
CA ALA A 217 3.07 -8.54 1.08
C ALA A 217 3.41 -7.13 1.56
N SER A 218 3.83 -7.01 2.81
CA SER A 218 4.64 -5.85 3.22
C SER A 218 5.97 -5.88 2.47
N PRO A 219 6.70 -4.76 2.37
CA PRO A 219 7.96 -4.66 1.62
C PRO A 219 9.11 -5.42 2.32
N GLN A 220 8.88 -6.67 2.74
CA GLN A 220 9.85 -7.53 3.42
C GLN A 220 10.58 -8.40 2.41
N ARG A 221 11.90 -8.54 2.56
CA ARG A 221 12.71 -9.46 1.74
C ARG A 221 12.15 -10.88 1.71
N ASN A 222 11.85 -11.43 2.89
CA ASN A 222 11.45 -12.83 3.04
C ASN A 222 10.11 -13.12 2.34
N CYS A 223 9.26 -12.10 2.18
CA CYS A 223 8.00 -12.21 1.45
C CYS A 223 8.20 -12.38 -0.07
N PHE A 224 9.29 -11.86 -0.64
CA PHE A 224 9.53 -11.92 -2.10
C PHE A 224 10.62 -12.93 -2.49
N GLU A 225 11.32 -13.53 -1.52
CA GLU A 225 12.44 -14.42 -1.79
C GLU A 225 12.07 -15.59 -2.72
N TRP A 226 10.87 -16.15 -2.56
CA TRP A 226 10.41 -17.25 -3.41
C TRP A 226 10.19 -16.82 -4.87
N VAL A 227 9.80 -15.56 -5.08
CA VAL A 227 9.55 -15.00 -6.41
C VAL A 227 10.88 -14.93 -7.16
N TYR A 228 11.90 -14.34 -6.55
CA TYR A 228 13.20 -14.17 -7.18
C TYR A 228 13.94 -15.49 -7.41
N LYS A 229 13.68 -16.51 -6.59
CA LYS A 229 14.31 -17.83 -6.75
C LYS A 229 13.55 -18.79 -7.67
N GLY A 230 12.24 -18.62 -7.80
CA GLY A 230 11.38 -19.65 -8.39
C GLY A 230 10.35 -19.18 -9.40
N CYS A 231 10.20 -17.86 -9.61
CA CYS A 231 9.19 -17.30 -10.51
C CYS A 231 9.79 -16.24 -11.43
N THR A 232 10.17 -16.66 -12.64
CA THR A 232 10.74 -15.77 -13.66
C THR A 232 9.75 -14.73 -14.20
N TRP A 233 8.44 -14.97 -14.05
CA TRP A 233 7.39 -14.13 -14.64
C TRP A 233 6.46 -13.57 -13.57
N HIS A 234 6.86 -12.45 -12.97
CA HIS A 234 6.10 -11.76 -11.95
C HIS A 234 5.98 -10.26 -12.24
N TYR A 235 4.92 -9.65 -11.71
CA TYR A 235 4.73 -8.19 -11.71
C TYR A 235 4.68 -7.69 -10.27
N LYS A 236 5.60 -6.80 -9.89
CA LYS A 236 5.52 -6.06 -8.63
C LYS A 236 4.70 -4.80 -8.82
N TRP A 237 3.64 -4.64 -8.06
CA TRP A 237 2.70 -3.52 -8.12
C TRP A 237 2.70 -2.75 -6.81
N ILE A 238 3.10 -1.48 -6.84
CA ILE A 238 3.18 -0.62 -5.65
C ILE A 238 1.89 0.16 -5.45
N MET A 239 1.23 -0.10 -4.32
CA MET A 239 0.02 0.57 -3.85
C MET A 239 0.35 1.94 -3.25
N LYS A 240 -0.39 2.96 -3.68
CA LYS A 240 -0.35 4.30 -3.11
C LYS A 240 -0.91 4.34 -1.68
N PRO A 241 -0.35 5.19 -0.81
CA PRO A 241 -0.96 5.57 0.45
C PRO A 241 -2.43 5.95 0.32
N THR A 242 -3.20 5.68 1.37
CA THR A 242 -4.60 6.12 1.43
C THR A 242 -4.61 7.64 1.46
N SER A 243 -5.46 8.26 0.64
CA SER A 243 -5.56 9.73 0.66
C SER A 243 -6.30 10.18 1.92
N ARG A 244 -6.12 11.45 2.32
CA ARG A 244 -6.85 12.01 3.47
C ARG A 244 -8.36 11.94 3.26
N LYS A 245 -8.84 12.20 2.05
CA LYS A 245 -10.27 12.12 1.70
C LYS A 245 -10.78 10.68 1.84
N GLU A 246 -9.99 9.70 1.41
CA GLU A 246 -10.31 8.28 1.63
C GLU A 246 -10.37 7.95 3.13
N LEU A 247 -9.46 8.46 3.96
CA LEU A 247 -9.49 8.26 5.42
C LEU A 247 -10.74 8.86 6.07
N LEU A 248 -11.12 10.08 5.70
CA LEU A 248 -12.33 10.75 6.20
C LEU A 248 -13.60 9.98 5.81
N LEU A 249 -13.61 9.39 4.62
CA LEU A 249 -14.70 8.51 4.20
C LEU A 249 -14.70 7.18 4.97
N MET A 250 -13.54 6.54 5.14
CA MET A 250 -13.39 5.31 5.92
C MET A 250 -13.82 5.49 7.38
N LYS A 251 -13.53 6.66 7.96
CA LYS A 251 -13.95 7.04 9.32
C LYS A 251 -15.44 6.85 9.55
N GLN A 252 -16.28 7.21 8.57
CA GLN A 252 -17.75 7.09 8.69
C GLN A 252 -18.21 5.64 9.00
N TYR A 253 -17.40 4.65 8.63
CA TYR A 253 -17.71 3.24 8.76
C TYR A 253 -16.90 2.50 9.82
N GLN A 254 -15.69 2.95 10.10
CA GLN A 254 -14.70 2.18 10.84
C GLN A 254 -14.37 2.77 12.21
N ALA A 255 -14.48 4.09 12.38
CA ALA A 255 -14.10 4.77 13.61
C ALA A 255 -15.01 5.97 13.87
N LYS A 256 -16.24 5.68 14.31
CA LYS A 256 -17.27 6.73 14.50
C LYS A 256 -16.87 7.75 15.57
N ASP A 257 -16.08 7.33 16.54
CA ASP A 257 -15.67 8.12 17.70
C ASP A 257 -14.55 9.11 17.40
N LEU A 258 -13.84 8.95 16.29
CA LEU A 258 -12.84 9.93 15.85
C LEU A 258 -13.54 11.18 15.29
N THR A 259 -12.92 12.34 15.40
CA THR A 259 -13.35 13.57 14.70
C THR A 259 -12.57 13.75 13.41
N GLU A 260 -13.14 14.50 12.45
CA GLU A 260 -12.41 14.85 11.22
C GLU A 260 -11.14 15.66 11.54
N GLN A 261 -11.23 16.55 12.53
CA GLN A 261 -10.09 17.33 13.01
C GLN A 261 -8.96 16.44 13.54
N GLN A 262 -9.27 15.42 14.35
CA GLN A 262 -8.27 14.45 14.84
C GLN A 262 -7.55 13.75 13.69
N ILE A 263 -8.29 13.27 12.69
CA ILE A 263 -7.69 12.63 11.50
C ILE A 263 -6.81 13.63 10.75
N ASN A 264 -7.29 14.85 10.52
CA ASN A 264 -6.55 15.88 9.80
C ASN A 264 -5.25 16.27 10.53
N THR A 265 -5.32 16.48 11.85
CA THR A 265 -4.17 16.78 12.70
C THR A 265 -3.17 15.62 12.72
N PHE A 266 -3.64 14.37 12.82
CA PHE A 266 -2.73 13.23 12.74
C PHE A 266 -2.06 13.15 11.37
N CYS A 267 -2.83 13.29 10.29
CA CYS A 267 -2.31 13.20 8.93
C CYS A 267 -1.31 14.32 8.60
N SER A 268 -1.50 15.53 9.15
CA SER A 268 -0.54 16.63 8.95
C SER A 268 0.77 16.40 9.69
N ARG A 269 0.71 15.79 10.88
CA ARG A 269 1.90 15.49 11.68
C ARG A 269 2.63 14.24 11.21
N PHE A 270 1.94 13.16 10.88
CA PHE A 270 2.56 11.84 10.69
C PHE A 270 2.24 11.17 9.34
N GLY A 271 1.50 11.84 8.47
CA GLY A 271 1.13 11.31 7.14
C GLY A 271 -0.09 10.39 7.19
N THR A 272 -0.41 9.75 6.06
CA THR A 272 -1.66 9.01 5.87
C THR A 272 -1.50 7.50 6.12
N LEU A 273 -0.95 7.15 7.26
CA LEU A 273 -0.80 5.77 7.73
C LEU A 273 -2.15 5.21 8.22
N THR A 274 -2.94 4.61 7.32
CA THR A 274 -4.34 4.20 7.58
C THR A 274 -4.55 3.48 8.91
N ARG A 275 -3.74 2.45 9.20
CA ARG A 275 -3.84 1.70 10.46
C ARG A 275 -3.56 2.60 11.67
N GLU A 276 -2.52 3.41 11.58
CA GLU A 276 -2.06 4.25 12.70
C GLU A 276 -2.99 5.45 12.93
N VAL A 277 -3.56 6.02 11.87
CA VAL A 277 -4.61 7.04 11.97
C VAL A 277 -5.79 6.51 12.78
N PHE A 278 -6.30 5.32 12.46
CA PHE A 278 -7.43 4.75 13.19
C PHE A 278 -7.10 4.30 14.61
N LYS A 279 -5.83 4.02 14.89
CA LYS A 279 -5.35 3.62 16.22
C LYS A 279 -5.05 4.82 17.13
N TYR A 280 -4.43 5.87 16.60
CA TYR A 280 -3.79 6.92 17.40
C TYR A 280 -4.30 8.34 17.11
N ALA A 281 -5.21 8.57 16.17
CA ALA A 281 -5.67 9.95 15.89
C ALA A 281 -6.33 10.63 17.11
N SER A 282 -6.89 9.85 18.05
CA SER A 282 -7.40 10.37 19.33
C SER A 282 -6.30 10.68 20.35
N THR A 283 -5.15 10.02 20.26
CA THR A 283 -4.00 10.11 21.17
C THR A 283 -2.68 10.26 20.39
N PRO A 284 -2.49 11.32 19.58
CA PRO A 284 -1.30 11.42 18.73
C PRO A 284 0.04 11.40 19.48
N GLN A 285 0.04 11.73 20.76
CA GLN A 285 1.21 11.71 21.63
C GLN A 285 1.71 10.28 21.90
N GLU A 286 0.81 9.29 21.95
CA GLU A 286 1.19 7.88 22.10
C GLU A 286 1.94 7.40 20.85
N TYR A 287 1.44 7.77 19.67
CA TYR A 287 2.13 7.46 18.41
C TYR A 287 3.50 8.14 18.32
N GLU A 288 3.59 9.39 18.77
CA GLU A 288 4.85 10.14 18.79
C GLU A 288 5.90 9.47 19.70
N GLN A 289 5.49 9.03 20.89
CA GLN A 289 6.34 8.28 21.81
C GLN A 289 6.79 6.95 21.19
N ASP A 290 5.86 6.18 20.62
CA ASP A 290 6.18 4.91 19.95
C ASP A 290 7.15 5.14 18.77
N LEU A 291 6.92 6.18 17.96
CA LEU A 291 7.80 6.57 16.86
C LEU A 291 9.20 6.94 17.36
N GLU A 292 9.33 7.74 18.41
CA GLU A 292 10.63 8.07 19.00
C GLU A 292 11.36 6.82 19.49
N ASP A 293 10.66 5.90 20.16
CA ASP A 293 11.26 4.69 20.70
C ASP A 293 11.75 3.77 19.56
N GLN A 294 11.01 3.70 18.45
CA GLN A 294 11.49 3.04 17.22
C GLN A 294 12.72 3.73 16.63
N ILE A 295 12.74 5.08 16.58
CA ILE A 295 13.90 5.83 16.08
C ILE A 295 15.13 5.61 16.98
N LYS A 296 14.98 5.61 18.31
CA LYS A 296 16.10 5.43 19.27
C LYS A 296 16.79 4.08 19.14
N VAL A 297 16.04 3.03 18.78
CA VAL A 297 16.59 1.69 18.53
C VAL A 297 17.30 1.60 17.18
N SER A 298 17.06 2.56 16.28
CA SER A 298 17.60 2.58 14.92
C SER A 298 18.99 3.19 14.87
N SER A 299 19.94 2.51 14.22
CA SER A 299 21.21 3.16 13.89
C SER A 299 21.06 4.04 12.65
N MET A 300 21.91 5.07 12.50
CA MET A 300 21.95 5.85 11.26
C MET A 300 22.23 4.97 10.03
N ARG A 301 23.01 3.90 10.20
CA ARG A 301 23.26 2.91 9.13
C ARG A 301 21.95 2.25 8.68
N ASP A 302 20.98 2.04 9.57
CA ASP A 302 19.69 1.47 9.21
C ASP A 302 18.83 2.47 8.44
N LEU A 303 18.83 3.75 8.84
CA LEU A 303 18.20 4.81 8.06
C LEU A 303 18.82 4.95 6.66
N GLN A 304 20.15 4.90 6.55
CA GLN A 304 20.85 4.94 5.27
C GLN A 304 20.49 3.74 4.40
N LYS A 305 20.43 2.52 4.97
CA LYS A 305 19.97 1.33 4.24
C LYS A 305 18.58 1.59 3.68
N LEU A 306 17.66 2.13 4.49
CA LEU A 306 16.29 2.42 4.08
C LEU A 306 16.22 3.36 2.89
N VAL A 307 16.96 4.48 2.90
CA VAL A 307 16.95 5.38 1.75
C VAL A 307 17.68 4.78 0.56
N LYS A 308 18.80 4.05 0.74
CA LYS A 308 19.50 3.37 -0.35
C LYS A 308 18.57 2.40 -1.09
N VAL A 309 17.66 1.71 -0.39
CA VAL A 309 16.73 0.82 -1.08
C VAL A 309 15.77 1.54 -2.02
N SER A 310 15.51 2.83 -1.77
CA SER A 310 14.65 3.66 -2.61
C SER A 310 15.29 4.07 -3.94
N GLY A 311 16.62 4.10 -4.01
CA GLY A 311 17.38 4.45 -5.21
C GLY A 311 17.72 3.25 -6.11
N SER A 312 17.62 2.02 -5.60
CA SER A 312 17.91 0.81 -6.37
C SER A 312 16.74 0.44 -7.30
N SER A 313 16.98 0.52 -8.61
CA SER A 313 15.99 0.10 -9.61
C SER A 313 15.77 -1.42 -9.61
N GLY A 314 14.49 -1.82 -9.70
CA GLY A 314 14.04 -3.14 -10.18
C GLY A 314 14.25 -4.34 -9.27
N GLU A 315 15.49 -4.76 -9.05
CA GLU A 315 15.84 -6.11 -8.60
C GLU A 315 16.55 -6.14 -7.24
N ASP A 316 17.41 -5.15 -6.97
CA ASP A 316 18.14 -5.03 -5.69
C ASP A 316 17.26 -4.58 -4.52
N PHE A 317 16.04 -4.12 -4.81
CA PHE A 317 15.09 -3.66 -3.78
C PHE A 317 14.83 -4.74 -2.72
N SER A 318 14.98 -6.02 -3.01
CA SER A 318 14.70 -7.10 -2.05
C SER A 318 15.80 -7.33 -1.02
N MET A 319 17.08 -7.12 -1.36
CA MET A 319 18.18 -7.66 -0.54
C MET A 319 18.43 -6.93 0.78
N THR A 320 18.11 -5.64 0.85
CA THR A 320 18.49 -4.73 1.96
C THR A 320 17.48 -4.59 3.09
N TRP A 321 16.22 -5.01 2.94
CA TRP A 321 15.16 -4.76 3.94
C TRP A 321 15.09 -5.73 5.13
N ARG A 322 15.98 -6.73 5.24
CA ARG A 322 15.78 -7.84 6.19
C ARG A 322 15.70 -7.40 7.67
N ASP A 323 16.43 -6.37 8.06
CA ASP A 323 16.56 -5.94 9.46
C ASP A 323 15.95 -4.56 9.75
N THR A 324 15.48 -3.85 8.71
CA THR A 324 15.11 -2.43 8.82
C THR A 324 13.60 -2.18 8.73
N GLU A 325 12.81 -3.24 8.59
CA GLU A 325 11.41 -3.11 8.19
C GLU A 325 10.50 -2.54 9.29
N GLU A 326 10.69 -2.98 10.54
CA GLU A 326 9.90 -2.48 11.66
C GLU A 326 10.07 -0.98 11.78
N ILE A 327 11.31 -0.48 11.71
CA ILE A 327 11.62 0.96 11.78
C ILE A 327 11.08 1.71 10.56
N SER A 328 11.15 1.08 9.38
CA SER A 328 10.95 1.79 8.12
C SER A 328 9.59 2.43 7.93
N HIS A 329 8.52 1.74 8.32
CA HIS A 329 7.17 2.17 7.97
C HIS A 329 6.67 3.32 8.85
N TRP A 330 7.27 3.48 10.04
CA TRP A 330 7.05 4.61 10.94
C TRP A 330 7.67 5.89 10.40
N ILE A 331 8.84 5.79 9.78
CA ILE A 331 9.61 6.95 9.31
C ILE A 331 9.30 7.26 7.85
N MET A 332 9.15 6.23 7.02
CA MET A 332 9.09 6.35 5.57
C MET A 332 7.84 5.70 4.98
N GLY A 333 7.24 6.41 4.02
CA GLY A 333 6.20 5.90 3.15
C GLY A 333 6.76 5.28 1.88
N VAL A 334 6.11 4.22 1.42
CA VAL A 334 6.39 3.56 0.15
C VAL A 334 5.36 4.03 -0.89
N TYR A 335 5.86 4.58 -1.98
CA TYR A 335 5.09 5.14 -3.07
C TYR A 335 5.45 4.45 -4.38
N PRO A 336 4.52 4.35 -5.35
CA PRO A 336 4.89 3.98 -6.71
C PRO A 336 5.83 5.03 -7.33
N GLY A 337 6.57 4.64 -8.37
CA GLY A 337 7.37 5.52 -9.22
C GLY A 337 6.55 6.14 -10.35
N PRO A 338 7.17 6.56 -11.47
CA PRO A 338 6.43 6.90 -12.71
C PRO A 338 5.63 5.71 -13.26
N ASP A 339 6.10 4.50 -12.99
CA ASP A 339 5.37 3.25 -13.19
C ASP A 339 5.15 2.52 -11.87
N ARG A 340 4.21 1.57 -11.89
CA ARG A 340 3.79 0.80 -10.72
C ARG A 340 4.80 -0.26 -10.28
N ARG A 341 5.87 -0.54 -11.04
CA ARG A 341 6.94 -1.48 -10.64
C ARG A 341 8.03 -0.80 -9.84
N ASN A 342 8.27 0.46 -10.18
CA ASN A 342 9.26 1.29 -9.53
C ASN A 342 8.76 1.72 -8.17
N VAL A 343 9.65 1.62 -7.19
CA VAL A 343 9.39 2.05 -5.82
C VAL A 343 10.03 3.40 -5.61
N ARG A 344 9.31 4.28 -4.91
CA ARG A 344 9.84 5.49 -4.30
C ARG A 344 9.62 5.38 -2.81
N VAL A 345 10.59 5.82 -2.03
CA VAL A 345 10.46 5.90 -0.58
C VAL A 345 10.64 7.35 -0.19
N ASN A 346 9.83 7.82 0.75
CA ASN A 346 9.94 9.19 1.23
C ASN A 346 9.63 9.27 2.72
N ILE A 347 10.23 10.23 3.43
CA ILE A 347 9.80 10.53 4.81
C ILE A 347 8.37 11.07 4.77
N TRP A 348 7.53 10.63 5.70
CA TRP A 348 6.10 10.95 5.70
C TRP A 348 5.80 12.44 5.73
N THR A 349 6.45 13.15 6.66
CA THR A 349 6.17 14.55 6.97
C THR A 349 7.43 15.26 7.47
N PRO A 350 7.45 16.61 7.44
CA PRO A 350 8.50 17.40 8.08
C PRO A 350 8.65 17.08 9.58
N GLU A 351 7.54 16.83 10.27
CA GLU A 351 7.57 16.51 11.70
C GLU A 351 8.26 15.18 11.99
N THR A 352 7.99 14.15 11.18
CA THR A 352 8.69 12.86 11.28
C THR A 352 10.20 13.05 11.08
N LEU A 353 10.59 13.89 10.12
CA LEU A 353 11.99 14.25 9.91
C LEU A 353 12.57 14.98 11.14
N ARG A 354 11.85 15.91 11.76
CA ARG A 354 12.32 16.60 12.98
C ARG A 354 12.53 15.64 14.14
N LEU A 355 11.66 14.64 14.32
CA LEU A 355 11.85 13.61 15.36
C LEU A 355 13.10 12.77 15.10
N VAL A 356 13.35 12.41 13.84
CA VAL A 356 14.60 11.74 13.43
C VAL A 356 15.81 12.63 13.71
N GLN A 357 15.74 13.92 13.37
CA GLN A 357 16.79 14.90 13.63
C GLN A 357 17.08 15.05 15.12
N ALA A 358 16.04 15.28 15.92
CA ALA A 358 16.11 15.48 17.37
C ALA A 358 16.73 14.27 18.07
N THR A 359 16.47 13.07 17.57
CA THR A 359 17.05 11.84 18.12
C THR A 359 18.52 11.64 17.72
N LEU A 360 18.95 12.22 16.59
CA LEU A 360 20.28 12.01 16.00
C LEU A 360 21.18 13.25 16.06
N VAL A 361 20.82 14.24 16.89
CA VAL A 361 21.42 15.59 16.95
C VAL A 361 22.94 15.59 16.99
N SER A 362 23.57 14.72 17.79
CA SER A 362 25.01 14.78 18.02
C SER A 362 25.86 14.60 16.76
N ASN A 363 25.31 13.97 15.72
CA ASN A 363 26.00 13.64 14.48
C ASN A 363 25.24 14.15 13.24
N TRP A 364 24.20 14.97 13.42
CA TRP A 364 23.29 15.34 12.34
C TRP A 364 24.01 16.07 11.19
N ASP A 365 24.99 16.93 11.48
CA ASP A 365 25.76 17.66 10.46
C ASP A 365 26.54 16.73 9.51
N GLU A 366 27.09 15.63 10.03
CA GLU A 366 27.76 14.61 9.21
C GLU A 366 26.74 13.88 8.33
N TYR A 367 25.59 13.56 8.91
CA TYR A 367 24.56 12.76 8.26
C TYR A 367 23.71 13.53 7.26
N VAL A 368 23.49 14.83 7.44
CA VAL A 368 22.63 15.61 6.55
C VAL A 368 23.18 15.60 5.12
N ARG A 369 24.50 15.62 4.96
CA ARG A 369 25.16 15.52 3.65
C ARG A 369 24.88 14.17 2.99
N GLU A 370 25.02 13.08 3.74
CA GLU A 370 24.73 11.74 3.22
C GLU A 370 23.24 11.58 2.92
N MET A 371 22.35 12.02 3.82
CA MET A 371 20.91 11.99 3.63
C MET A 371 20.47 12.77 2.38
N CYS A 372 20.97 13.99 2.16
CA CYS A 372 20.69 14.75 0.94
C CYS A 372 21.13 14.02 -0.33
N SER A 373 22.27 13.30 -0.29
CA SER A 373 22.73 12.50 -1.44
C SER A 373 21.84 11.31 -1.75
N LEU A 374 21.08 10.83 -0.76
CA LEU A 374 20.23 9.66 -0.87
C LEU A 374 18.83 9.96 -1.46
N PHE A 375 18.43 11.23 -1.53
CA PHE A 375 17.18 11.67 -2.14
C PHE A 375 17.46 12.49 -3.43
N PRO A 376 17.80 11.83 -4.55
CA PRO A 376 18.26 12.50 -5.77
C PRO A 376 17.16 13.23 -6.58
N SER A 377 15.95 13.41 -6.05
CA SER A 377 14.82 13.98 -6.80
C SER A 377 14.25 15.21 -6.12
N GLU A 378 14.05 16.30 -6.88
CA GLU A 378 13.45 17.62 -6.51
C GLU A 378 12.06 17.59 -5.84
N LEU A 379 11.53 16.41 -5.55
CA LEU A 379 10.12 16.16 -5.28
C LEU A 379 9.90 15.35 -3.99
N GLY A 380 10.86 15.24 -3.08
CA GLY A 380 10.77 14.38 -1.89
C GLY A 380 11.15 15.07 -0.56
N ALA A 381 11.67 14.28 0.38
CA ALA A 381 12.20 14.73 1.66
C ALA A 381 13.45 15.60 1.53
N ASP A 382 14.11 15.58 0.37
CA ASP A 382 15.16 16.52 0.01
C ASP A 382 14.68 17.97 0.16
N GLY A 383 13.45 18.27 -0.25
CA GLY A 383 12.86 19.59 -0.07
C GLY A 383 12.77 20.00 1.40
N TYR A 384 12.36 19.08 2.29
CA TYR A 384 12.30 19.34 3.73
C TYR A 384 13.69 19.49 4.34
N LEU A 385 14.60 18.57 4.03
CA LEU A 385 15.99 18.57 4.49
C LEU A 385 16.74 19.84 4.08
N LEU A 386 16.63 20.22 2.81
CA LEU A 386 17.25 21.42 2.26
C LEU A 386 16.64 22.68 2.87
N LYS A 387 15.31 22.75 3.00
CA LYS A 387 14.61 23.90 3.58
C LYS A 387 14.98 24.10 5.05
N ASP A 388 14.98 23.05 5.84
CA ASP A 388 15.33 23.13 7.26
C ASP A 388 16.82 23.44 7.45
N ARG A 389 17.71 22.84 6.64
CA ARG A 389 19.14 23.18 6.68
C ARG A 389 19.41 24.62 6.26
N LEU A 390 18.74 25.09 5.21
CA LEU A 390 18.84 26.47 4.75
C LEU A 390 18.38 27.44 5.86
N ARG A 391 17.25 27.14 6.53
CA ARG A 391 16.77 27.93 7.68
C ARG A 391 17.79 27.99 8.81
N GLN A 392 18.42 26.86 9.14
CA GLN A 392 19.45 26.80 10.18
C GLN A 392 20.67 27.68 9.82
N ILE A 393 21.20 27.52 8.60
CA ILE A 393 22.35 28.31 8.11
C ILE A 393 22.03 29.80 8.11
N LEU A 394 20.82 30.18 7.69
CA LEU A 394 20.37 31.57 7.68
C LEU A 394 20.21 32.14 9.11
N ALA A 395 19.70 31.34 10.05
CA ALA A 395 19.53 31.75 11.45
C ALA A 395 20.86 31.97 12.18
N GLU A 396 21.91 31.26 11.79
CA GLU A 396 23.27 31.40 12.34
C GLU A 396 24.04 32.62 11.78
N GLY A 397 23.39 33.46 10.95
CA GLY A 397 23.98 34.69 10.42
C GLY A 397 25.09 34.46 9.39
N GLY A 398 25.11 33.27 8.76
CA GLY A 398 26.17 32.87 7.84
C GLY A 398 26.33 33.83 6.67
N GLN A 399 27.44 34.58 6.65
CA GLN A 399 27.97 35.15 5.42
C GLN A 399 28.33 33.99 4.48
N TRP A 400 27.77 34.01 3.28
CA TRP A 400 27.89 32.96 2.27
C TRP A 400 29.35 32.64 1.90
N LEU A 401 29.96 31.65 2.55
CA LEU A 401 31.07 30.89 1.95
C LEU A 401 30.46 29.86 0.97
N SER A 402 29.83 30.36 -0.09
CA SER A 402 28.90 29.63 -0.96
C SER A 402 29.49 28.51 -1.82
N LYS A 403 30.81 28.25 -1.76
CA LYS A 403 31.45 27.29 -2.67
C LYS A 403 31.75 25.92 -2.06
N GLU A 404 31.88 25.80 -0.75
CA GLU A 404 32.31 24.54 -0.12
C GLU A 404 31.18 23.80 0.61
N ALA A 405 30.21 24.53 1.19
CA ALA A 405 29.16 23.92 2.01
C ALA A 405 28.06 23.21 1.22
N LEU A 406 27.80 23.63 -0.02
CA LEU A 406 26.68 23.11 -0.83
C LEU A 406 27.07 21.99 -1.80
N GLY A 407 28.38 21.70 -1.96
CA GLY A 407 28.87 20.71 -2.92
C GLY A 407 28.42 20.99 -4.37
N GLN A 408 28.94 20.23 -5.34
CA GLN A 408 28.52 20.37 -6.74
C GLN A 408 27.03 20.05 -6.97
N SER A 409 26.38 19.32 -6.04
CA SER A 409 25.02 18.80 -6.22
C SER A 409 23.93 19.89 -6.18
N VAL A 410 24.09 20.95 -5.38
CA VAL A 410 23.09 22.03 -5.29
C VAL A 410 23.21 23.01 -6.46
N ALA A 411 24.42 23.20 -6.99
CA ALA A 411 24.62 24.03 -8.18
C ALA A 411 23.95 23.45 -9.44
N THR A 412 23.72 22.14 -9.48
CA THR A 412 22.93 21.47 -10.53
C THR A 412 21.42 21.69 -10.33
N LEU A 413 20.95 21.63 -9.09
CA LEU A 413 19.54 21.87 -8.72
C LEU A 413 19.06 23.31 -8.98
N CYS A 414 19.91 24.32 -8.74
CA CYS A 414 19.56 25.71 -9.03
C CYS A 414 19.61 26.09 -10.53
N ARG A 415 20.03 25.17 -11.43
CA ARG A 415 20.06 25.41 -12.89
C ARG A 415 18.87 24.79 -13.62
N THR A 416 18.06 23.97 -12.96
CA THR A 416 16.89 23.29 -13.53
C THR A 416 15.54 23.90 -13.14
N GLN A 417 15.55 24.92 -12.26
CA GLN A 417 14.44 25.87 -12.05
C GLN A 417 14.66 27.11 -12.92
#